data_AF-A0A1F4UYZ3-F1
#
_entry.id   AF-A0A1F4UYZ3-F1
#
_cell.length_a   1.000
_cell.length_b   1.000
_cell.length_c   1.000
_cell.angle_alpha   90.00
_cell.angle_beta   90.00
_cell.angle_gamma   90.00
#
_symmetry.space_group_name_H-M   'P 1'
#
loop_
_entity.id
_entity.type
_entity.pdbx_description
1 polymer ?
#
loop_
_entity_poly.entity_id
_entity_poly.type
_entity_poly.pdbx_seq_one_letter_code
_entity_poly.pdbx_strand_id
1 'polypeptide(L)'
;MTSVFKLTPLEDTTLQKYHDTAIKDLNEFFGRKWLNNTPKIFVLDNRETINLFQERETESWLVGFSMGNSVCILNPANISRESSQDGSKYNIEKLIKHEMCHSFFQKTFGMTNFLWITEGVSIYVADQFDMFPIPSKFDGFLDGKKTYQESGAIIKLLFDKYGKDKLFDFLKKQSGIKEMEELKTVFEGVFDAKLEYSFFESLIH
;
A
#
# COMPACT_ATOMS: atom_id res chain seq x y z
N MET A 1 -27.24 -11.49 -1.18
CA MET A 1 -25.80 -11.45 -0.85
C MET A 1 -25.59 -12.23 0.43
N THR A 2 -24.59 -13.11 0.45
CA THR A 2 -24.21 -13.84 1.66
C THR A 2 -23.25 -12.96 2.46
N SER A 3 -23.59 -12.66 3.71
CA SER A 3 -22.80 -11.79 4.60
C SER A 3 -22.16 -12.53 5.77
N VAL A 4 -22.20 -13.87 5.75
CA VAL A 4 -21.72 -14.73 6.84
C VAL A 4 -20.70 -15.70 6.26
N PHE A 5 -19.50 -15.70 6.85
CA PHE A 5 -18.39 -16.54 6.44
C PHE A 5 -17.99 -17.47 7.59
N LYS A 6 -17.63 -18.70 7.25
CA LYS A 6 -16.98 -19.64 8.18
C LYS A 6 -15.48 -19.65 7.88
N LEU A 7 -14.69 -19.42 8.92
CA LEU A 7 -13.23 -19.42 8.83
C LEU A 7 -12.66 -20.68 9.48
N THR A 8 -11.58 -21.19 8.90
CA THR A 8 -10.81 -22.31 9.44
C THR A 8 -9.37 -21.87 9.61
N PRO A 9 -8.70 -22.15 10.74
CA PRO A 9 -7.26 -21.91 10.87
C PRO A 9 -6.49 -22.61 9.76
N LEU A 10 -5.49 -21.93 9.22
CA LEU A 10 -4.59 -22.47 8.21
C LEU A 10 -3.17 -22.54 8.80
N GLU A 11 -2.60 -23.75 8.84
CA GLU A 11 -1.20 -23.95 9.19
C GLU A 11 -0.33 -23.80 7.94
N ASP A 12 0.16 -22.59 7.69
CA ASP A 12 1.08 -22.30 6.58
C ASP A 12 2.32 -21.58 7.09
N THR A 13 3.42 -22.34 7.20
CA THR A 13 4.70 -21.82 7.71
C THR A 13 5.33 -20.74 6.82
N THR A 14 5.02 -20.75 5.52
CA THR A 14 5.56 -19.78 4.56
C THR A 14 4.83 -18.45 4.72
N LEU A 15 3.49 -18.46 4.71
CA LEU A 15 2.68 -17.26 4.93
C LEU A 15 2.91 -16.66 6.32
N GLN A 16 3.07 -17.52 7.34
CA GLN A 16 3.42 -17.06 8.68
C GLN A 16 4.78 -16.36 8.71
N LYS A 17 5.79 -16.89 8.01
CA LYS A 17 7.10 -16.23 7.89
C LYS A 17 6.98 -14.88 7.19
N TYR A 18 6.22 -14.77 6.09
CA TYR A 18 6.00 -13.49 5.40
C TYR A 18 5.32 -12.46 6.30
N HIS A 19 4.30 -12.88 7.06
CA HIS A 19 3.67 -12.05 8.08
C HIS A 19 4.70 -11.53 9.11
N ASP A 20 5.50 -12.42 9.69
CA ASP A 20 6.43 -12.07 10.77
C ASP A 20 7.54 -11.13 10.28
N THR A 21 8.06 -11.38 9.07
CA THR A 21 9.00 -10.47 8.40
C THR A 21 8.36 -9.10 8.17
N ALA A 22 7.13 -9.05 7.64
CA ALA A 22 6.41 -7.80 7.42
C ALA A 22 6.21 -7.03 8.73
N ILE A 23 5.81 -7.68 9.83
CA ILE A 23 5.66 -7.03 11.15
C ILE A 23 6.98 -6.44 11.63
N LYS A 24 8.09 -7.17 11.51
CA LYS A 24 9.40 -6.67 11.91
C LYS A 24 9.78 -5.43 11.12
N ASP A 25 9.73 -5.52 9.79
CA ASP A 25 10.19 -4.47 8.89
C ASP A 25 9.30 -3.22 8.99
N LEU A 26 7.98 -3.39 9.11
CA LEU A 26 7.04 -2.28 9.30
C LEU A 26 7.22 -1.64 10.68
N ASN A 27 7.49 -2.40 11.74
CA ASN A 27 7.81 -1.82 13.04
C ASN A 27 9.08 -0.96 12.97
N GLU A 28 10.11 -1.43 12.29
CA GLU A 28 11.34 -0.65 12.09
C GLU A 28 11.09 0.62 11.26
N PHE A 29 10.42 0.48 10.12
CA PHE A 29 10.12 1.62 9.24
C PHE A 29 9.27 2.67 9.93
N PHE A 30 8.18 2.29 10.61
CA PHE A 30 7.30 3.25 11.29
C PHE A 30 7.79 3.65 12.69
N GLY A 31 8.90 3.09 13.19
CA GLY A 31 9.39 3.34 14.55
C GLY A 31 8.43 2.86 15.63
N ARG A 32 7.75 1.73 15.38
CA ARG A 32 6.72 1.14 16.22
C ARG A 32 7.18 -0.14 16.92
N LYS A 33 6.39 -0.57 17.91
CA LYS A 33 6.49 -1.86 18.60
C LYS A 33 5.11 -2.52 18.68
N TRP A 34 4.48 -2.72 17.53
CA TRP A 34 3.19 -3.39 17.43
C TRP A 34 3.40 -4.89 17.54
N LEU A 35 3.19 -5.43 18.75
CA LEU A 35 3.44 -6.85 19.09
C LEU A 35 2.17 -7.67 19.28
N ASN A 36 1.07 -7.02 19.67
CA ASN A 36 -0.21 -7.67 19.98
C ASN A 36 -1.30 -7.16 19.05
N ASN A 37 -2.27 -8.01 18.70
CA ASN A 37 -3.35 -7.65 17.78
C ASN A 37 -2.81 -7.05 16.47
N THR A 38 -1.73 -7.62 15.93
CA THR A 38 -1.20 -7.26 14.62
C THR A 38 -2.18 -7.65 13.51
N PRO A 39 -2.04 -7.09 12.29
CA PRO A 39 -2.87 -7.49 11.18
C PRO A 39 -2.87 -9.01 10.95
N LYS A 40 -4.05 -9.62 10.78
CA LYS A 40 -4.16 -11.06 10.48
C LYS A 40 -4.32 -11.29 9.00
N ILE A 41 -3.76 -12.39 8.50
CA ILE A 41 -3.92 -12.80 7.10
C ILE A 41 -5.10 -13.77 6.97
N PHE A 42 -6.00 -13.48 6.04
CA PHE A 42 -7.10 -14.34 5.61
C PHE A 42 -6.84 -14.78 4.18
N VAL A 43 -6.79 -16.08 3.97
CA VAL A 43 -6.59 -16.67 2.64
C VAL A 43 -7.94 -16.97 2.02
N LEU A 44 -8.20 -16.40 0.83
CA LEU A 44 -9.45 -16.54 0.08
C LEU A 44 -9.21 -17.41 -1.14
N ASP A 45 -10.02 -18.45 -1.35
CA ASP A 45 -9.70 -19.44 -2.39
C ASP A 45 -10.01 -18.99 -3.83
N ASN A 46 -10.89 -18.02 -4.03
CA ASN A 46 -11.38 -17.66 -5.37
C ASN A 46 -11.81 -16.19 -5.50
N ARG A 47 -11.97 -15.75 -6.76
CA ARG A 47 -12.42 -14.39 -7.11
C ARG A 47 -13.81 -14.07 -6.58
N GLU A 48 -14.71 -15.05 -6.59
CA GLU A 48 -16.08 -14.87 -6.10
C GLU A 48 -16.08 -14.43 -4.63
N THR A 49 -15.22 -15.04 -3.81
CA THR A 49 -15.06 -14.67 -2.40
C THR A 49 -14.51 -13.25 -2.25
N ILE A 50 -13.54 -12.85 -3.07
CA ILE A 50 -13.04 -11.46 -3.08
C ILE A 50 -14.18 -10.48 -3.39
N ASN A 51 -14.97 -10.76 -4.44
CA ASN A 51 -16.10 -9.92 -4.82
C ASN A 51 -17.15 -9.82 -3.71
N LEU A 52 -17.40 -10.92 -2.98
CA LEU A 52 -18.32 -10.91 -1.84
C LEU A 52 -17.80 -10.03 -0.69
N PHE A 53 -16.51 -10.07 -0.37
CA PHE A 53 -15.90 -9.19 0.64
C PHE A 53 -15.89 -7.71 0.23
N GLN A 54 -15.78 -7.44 -1.07
CA GLN A 54 -15.72 -6.09 -1.63
C GLN A 54 -17.10 -5.53 -2.00
N GLU A 55 -18.16 -6.35 -1.88
CA GLU A 55 -19.55 -6.03 -2.25
C GLU A 55 -19.72 -5.54 -3.71
N ARG A 56 -18.76 -5.87 -4.58
CA ARG A 56 -18.75 -5.50 -6.00
C ARG A 56 -17.94 -6.49 -6.81
N GLU A 57 -18.15 -6.50 -8.12
CA GLU A 57 -17.17 -7.11 -9.02
C GLU A 57 -15.85 -6.33 -8.98
N THR A 58 -14.76 -7.05 -8.76
CA THR A 58 -13.42 -6.49 -8.67
C THR A 58 -12.61 -6.75 -9.92
N GLU A 59 -11.59 -5.93 -10.11
CA GLU A 59 -10.68 -6.03 -11.23
C GLU A 59 -9.87 -7.32 -11.16
N SER A 60 -9.61 -7.95 -12.32
CA SER A 60 -8.94 -9.26 -12.38
C SER A 60 -7.53 -9.26 -11.82
N TRP A 61 -6.88 -8.10 -11.70
CA TRP A 61 -5.54 -7.97 -11.14
C TRP A 61 -5.51 -7.92 -9.60
N LEU A 62 -6.66 -7.68 -8.95
CA LEU A 62 -6.75 -7.53 -7.49
C LEU A 62 -6.57 -8.89 -6.82
N VAL A 63 -5.46 -9.13 -6.15
CA VAL A 63 -5.15 -10.43 -5.49
C VAL A 63 -4.93 -10.31 -3.99
N GLY A 64 -5.01 -9.11 -3.44
CA GLY A 64 -5.03 -8.85 -2.01
C GLY A 64 -5.66 -7.50 -1.72
N PHE A 65 -6.08 -7.31 -0.47
CA PHE A 65 -6.60 -6.04 0.02
C PHE A 65 -6.56 -6.00 1.55
N SER A 66 -6.46 -4.81 2.11
CA SER A 66 -6.61 -4.56 3.54
C SER A 66 -8.07 -4.24 3.92
N MET A 67 -8.51 -4.72 5.08
CA MET A 67 -9.81 -4.42 5.67
C MET A 67 -9.64 -4.19 7.17
N GLY A 68 -9.45 -2.92 7.56
CA GLY A 68 -9.16 -2.54 8.93
C GLY A 68 -7.83 -3.10 9.43
N ASN A 69 -7.88 -4.08 10.33
CA ASN A 69 -6.69 -4.76 10.87
C ASN A 69 -6.56 -6.19 10.34
N SER A 70 -7.04 -6.41 9.12
CA SER A 70 -7.05 -7.70 8.44
C SER A 70 -6.48 -7.50 7.05
N VAL A 71 -5.72 -8.47 6.58
CA VAL A 71 -5.23 -8.56 5.21
C VAL A 71 -5.86 -9.79 4.58
N CYS A 72 -6.57 -9.60 3.48
CA CYS A 72 -7.12 -10.68 2.69
C CYS A 72 -6.21 -10.90 1.48
N ILE A 73 -5.80 -12.13 1.22
CA ILE A 73 -5.06 -12.51 0.01
C ILE A 73 -5.77 -13.64 -0.72
N LEU A 74 -5.72 -13.61 -2.05
CA LEU A 74 -6.07 -14.75 -2.87
C LEU A 74 -5.09 -15.89 -2.56
N ASN A 75 -5.60 -17.11 -2.42
CA ASN A 75 -4.80 -18.30 -2.20
C ASN A 75 -3.69 -18.36 -3.26
N PRO A 76 -2.40 -18.38 -2.86
CA PRO A 76 -1.27 -18.36 -3.80
C PRO A 76 -1.36 -19.45 -4.87
N ALA A 77 -1.89 -20.63 -4.51
CA ALA A 77 -2.06 -21.75 -5.45
C ALA A 77 -3.10 -21.47 -6.56
N ASN A 78 -3.97 -20.48 -6.36
CA ASN A 78 -5.09 -20.17 -7.27
C ASN A 78 -4.88 -18.86 -8.04
N ILE A 79 -3.77 -18.14 -7.86
CA ILE A 79 -3.55 -16.82 -8.48
C ILE A 79 -3.69 -16.86 -10.00
N SER A 80 -2.97 -17.76 -10.68
CA SER A 80 -3.03 -17.86 -12.15
C SER A 80 -4.41 -18.27 -12.68
N ARG A 81 -5.27 -18.85 -11.83
CA ARG A 81 -6.61 -19.30 -12.20
C ARG A 81 -7.67 -18.21 -11.99
N GLU A 82 -7.53 -17.44 -10.92
CA GLU A 82 -8.56 -16.51 -10.42
C GLU A 82 -8.21 -15.03 -10.66
N SER A 83 -7.10 -14.77 -11.35
CA SER A 83 -6.59 -13.42 -11.62
C SER A 83 -5.85 -13.35 -12.95
N SER A 84 -5.55 -12.13 -13.41
CA SER A 84 -4.69 -11.89 -14.57
C SER A 84 -3.18 -11.99 -14.26
N GLN A 85 -2.81 -12.29 -13.02
CA GLN A 85 -1.41 -12.36 -12.57
C GLN A 85 -0.81 -13.74 -12.83
N ASP A 86 0.49 -13.79 -13.13
CA ASP A 86 1.26 -15.04 -13.16
C ASP A 86 1.63 -15.46 -11.73
N GLY A 87 0.87 -16.39 -11.16
CA GLY A 87 1.07 -16.89 -9.80
C GLY A 87 2.44 -17.53 -9.55
N SER A 88 3.16 -17.95 -10.59
CA SER A 88 4.53 -18.47 -10.44
C SER A 88 5.58 -17.37 -10.21
N LYS A 89 5.25 -16.13 -10.55
CA LYS A 89 6.13 -14.96 -10.43
C LYS A 89 5.60 -13.94 -9.42
N TYR A 90 4.34 -14.05 -9.03
CA TYR A 90 3.70 -13.08 -8.16
C TYR A 90 4.29 -13.16 -6.75
N ASN A 91 4.83 -12.03 -6.27
CA ASN A 91 5.53 -12.00 -4.99
C ASN A 91 4.55 -11.76 -3.83
N ILE A 92 4.13 -12.86 -3.20
CA ILE A 92 3.20 -12.86 -2.07
C ILE A 92 3.76 -12.15 -0.84
N GLU A 93 5.08 -12.26 -0.58
CA GLU A 93 5.71 -11.58 0.54
C GLU A 93 5.59 -10.05 0.40
N LYS A 94 5.88 -9.53 -0.80
CA LYS A 94 5.72 -8.09 -1.11
C LYS A 94 4.25 -7.66 -1.00
N LEU A 95 3.30 -8.46 -1.50
CA LEU A 95 1.86 -8.18 -1.34
C LEU A 95 1.45 -8.09 0.13
N ILE A 96 1.82 -9.09 0.95
CA ILE A 96 1.48 -9.09 2.38
C ILE A 96 2.03 -7.84 3.07
N LYS A 97 3.31 -7.50 2.83
CA LYS A 97 3.92 -6.31 3.41
C LYS A 97 3.21 -5.03 2.96
N HIS A 98 2.82 -4.94 1.69
CA HIS A 98 2.05 -3.82 1.13
C HIS A 98 0.71 -3.65 1.87
N GLU A 99 -0.10 -4.72 1.94
CA GLU A 99 -1.44 -4.63 2.55
C GLU A 99 -1.36 -4.33 4.06
N MET A 100 -0.38 -4.91 4.75
CA MET A 100 -0.13 -4.62 6.16
C MET A 100 0.35 -3.19 6.39
N CYS A 101 1.06 -2.60 5.42
CA CYS A 101 1.53 -1.22 5.49
C CYS A 101 0.36 -0.24 5.63
N HIS A 102 -0.79 -0.48 4.99
CA HIS A 102 -1.97 0.37 5.17
C HIS A 102 -2.44 0.46 6.63
N SER A 103 -2.46 -0.66 7.36
CA SER A 103 -2.82 -0.65 8.78
C SER A 103 -1.78 0.12 9.63
N PHE A 104 -0.49 -0.04 9.33
CA PHE A 104 0.59 0.71 10.00
C PHE A 104 0.52 2.21 9.70
N PHE A 105 0.28 2.57 8.44
CA PHE A 105 0.09 3.94 7.98
C PHE A 105 -1.08 4.57 8.74
N GLN A 106 -2.27 3.96 8.70
CA GLN A 106 -3.47 4.51 9.33
C GLN A 106 -3.27 4.70 10.84
N LYS A 107 -2.63 3.75 11.53
CA LYS A 107 -2.35 3.87 12.97
C LYS A 107 -1.33 4.96 13.29
N THR A 108 -0.41 5.26 12.38
CA THR A 108 0.70 6.22 12.61
C THR A 108 0.34 7.63 12.17
N PHE A 109 -0.32 7.76 11.04
CA PHE A 109 -0.53 9.00 10.32
C PHE A 109 -2.02 9.33 10.11
N GLY A 110 -2.94 8.48 10.55
CA GLY A 110 -4.37 8.68 10.31
C GLY A 110 -4.79 8.35 8.89
N MET A 111 -6.03 8.70 8.55
CA MET A 111 -6.59 8.46 7.22
C MET A 111 -6.20 9.59 6.25
N THR A 112 -6.08 9.22 4.98
CA THR A 112 -5.85 10.15 3.87
C THR A 112 -6.98 10.04 2.86
N ASN A 113 -7.34 11.16 2.23
CA ASN A 113 -8.23 11.16 1.06
C ASN A 113 -7.45 11.06 -0.27
N PHE A 114 -6.12 11.05 -0.20
CA PHE A 114 -5.25 11.04 -1.37
C PHE A 114 -4.61 9.68 -1.51
N LEU A 115 -5.19 8.84 -2.38
CA LEU A 115 -4.81 7.44 -2.53
C LEU A 115 -3.30 7.27 -2.82
N TRP A 116 -2.69 8.18 -3.59
CA TRP A 116 -1.26 8.13 -3.89
C TRP A 116 -0.36 8.20 -2.66
N ILE A 117 -0.81 8.79 -1.54
CA ILE A 117 -0.01 8.86 -0.33
C ILE A 117 0.08 7.47 0.33
N THR A 118 -1.06 6.83 0.56
CA THR A 118 -1.12 5.52 1.22
C THR A 118 -0.56 4.41 0.32
N GLU A 119 -0.97 4.39 -0.95
CA GLU A 119 -0.44 3.43 -1.93
C GLU A 119 1.06 3.62 -2.15
N GLY A 120 1.52 4.87 -2.25
CA GLY A 120 2.92 5.16 -2.47
C GLY A 120 3.81 4.68 -1.33
N VAL A 121 3.38 4.87 -0.09
CA VAL A 121 4.13 4.37 1.08
C VAL A 121 4.12 2.85 1.08
N SER A 122 2.98 2.21 0.80
CA SER A 122 2.89 0.75 0.73
C SER A 122 3.79 0.16 -0.37
N ILE A 123 3.79 0.73 -1.58
CA ILE A 123 4.65 0.29 -2.70
C ILE A 123 6.13 0.48 -2.37
N TYR A 124 6.50 1.63 -1.80
CA TYR A 124 7.88 1.94 -1.42
C TYR A 124 8.39 0.97 -0.35
N VAL A 125 7.64 0.78 0.74
CA VAL A 125 8.05 -0.07 1.87
C VAL A 125 8.03 -1.56 1.50
N ALA A 126 7.12 -1.97 0.60
CA ALA A 126 7.07 -3.33 0.09
C ALA A 126 8.07 -3.61 -1.04
N ASP A 127 8.86 -2.61 -1.46
CA ASP A 127 9.82 -2.72 -2.56
C ASP A 127 9.19 -3.23 -3.86
N GLN A 128 8.01 -2.74 -4.23
CA GLN A 128 7.29 -3.23 -5.42
C GLN A 128 7.74 -2.59 -6.75
N PHE A 129 8.98 -2.09 -6.82
CA PHE A 129 9.51 -1.40 -8.00
C PHE A 129 9.75 -2.31 -9.23
N ASP A 130 9.83 -3.63 -9.03
CA ASP A 130 9.84 -4.60 -10.15
C ASP A 130 8.51 -4.57 -10.94
N MET A 131 7.40 -4.26 -10.25
CA MET A 131 6.07 -4.15 -10.84
C MET A 131 5.73 -2.72 -11.25
N PHE A 132 6.19 -1.75 -10.46
CA PHE A 132 5.95 -0.31 -10.66
C PHE A 132 7.28 0.43 -10.73
N PRO A 133 7.99 0.35 -11.87
CA PRO A 133 9.28 1.01 -12.03
C PRO A 133 9.12 2.53 -11.98
N ILE A 134 10.16 3.22 -11.52
CA ILE A 134 10.19 4.69 -11.48
C ILE A 134 10.06 5.22 -12.92
N PRO A 135 9.00 6.00 -13.22
CA PRO A 135 8.81 6.52 -14.56
C PRO A 135 9.76 7.71 -14.81
N SER A 136 10.04 7.99 -16.08
CA SER A 136 10.83 9.16 -16.46
C SER A 136 10.04 10.47 -16.41
N LYS A 137 8.72 10.41 -16.31
CA LYS A 137 7.77 11.54 -16.22
C LYS A 137 6.56 11.15 -15.40
N PHE A 138 5.93 12.15 -14.77
CA PHE A 138 4.72 11.96 -13.98
C PHE A 138 3.55 12.70 -14.64
N ASP A 139 2.40 12.05 -14.78
CA ASP A 139 1.24 12.69 -15.41
C ASP A 139 -0.13 12.28 -14.85
N GLY A 140 -0.18 11.43 -13.81
CA GLY A 140 -1.45 10.83 -13.42
C GLY A 140 -1.72 10.66 -11.93
N PHE A 141 -0.74 10.73 -11.04
CA PHE A 141 -0.98 10.45 -9.62
C PHE A 141 -1.77 11.55 -8.90
N LEU A 142 -1.62 12.82 -9.29
CA LEU A 142 -2.40 13.93 -8.69
C LEU A 142 -3.86 13.89 -9.12
N ASP A 143 -4.14 13.33 -10.30
CA ASP A 143 -5.48 13.17 -10.87
C ASP A 143 -6.09 11.78 -10.60
N GLY A 144 -5.41 10.91 -9.84
CA GLY A 144 -5.86 9.58 -9.45
C GLY A 144 -5.83 8.50 -10.54
N LYS A 145 -5.30 8.78 -11.74
CA LYS A 145 -5.30 7.85 -12.88
C LYS A 145 -4.18 6.80 -12.84
N LYS A 146 -2.99 7.21 -12.39
CA LYS A 146 -1.76 6.37 -12.37
C LYS A 146 -1.23 6.16 -10.95
N THR A 147 -2.14 6.09 -9.99
CA THR A 147 -1.82 6.06 -8.57
C THR A 147 -0.82 4.96 -8.24
N TYR A 148 -1.07 3.71 -8.63
CA TYR A 148 -0.15 2.61 -8.34
C TYR A 148 1.19 2.74 -9.11
N GLN A 149 1.13 3.15 -10.38
CA GLN A 149 2.30 3.20 -11.25
C GLN A 149 3.30 4.29 -10.84
N GLU A 150 2.83 5.39 -10.26
CA GLU A 150 3.64 6.56 -9.97
C GLU A 150 3.90 6.77 -8.47
N SER A 151 2.95 6.43 -7.60
CA SER A 151 2.99 6.83 -6.19
C SER A 151 4.20 6.31 -5.41
N GLY A 152 4.62 5.06 -5.64
CA GLY A 152 5.80 4.49 -4.99
C GLY A 152 7.07 5.26 -5.33
N ALA A 153 7.20 5.69 -6.59
CA ALA A 153 8.30 6.51 -7.05
C ALA A 153 8.30 7.89 -6.37
N ILE A 154 7.13 8.52 -6.26
CA ILE A 154 6.98 9.81 -5.55
C ILE A 154 7.48 9.72 -4.11
N ILE A 155 7.01 8.72 -3.36
CA ILE A 155 7.43 8.52 -1.97
C ILE A 155 8.92 8.24 -1.87
N LYS A 156 9.47 7.40 -2.77
CA LYS A 156 10.90 7.13 -2.84
C LYS A 156 11.72 8.39 -3.10
N LEU A 157 11.34 9.22 -4.08
CA LEU A 157 12.05 10.46 -4.42
C LEU A 157 12.05 11.45 -3.24
N LEU A 158 10.90 11.59 -2.56
CA LEU A 158 10.82 12.42 -1.34
C LEU A 158 11.71 11.87 -0.23
N PHE A 159 11.67 10.55 0.00
CA PHE A 159 12.49 9.90 1.01
C PHE A 159 13.98 10.05 0.72
N ASP A 160 14.42 9.81 -0.51
CA ASP A 160 15.82 9.88 -0.92
C ASP A 160 16.35 11.32 -0.82
N LYS A 161 15.55 12.32 -1.22
CA LYS A 161 15.96 13.73 -1.22
C LYS A 161 15.96 14.35 0.18
N TYR A 162 14.93 14.08 0.97
CA TYR A 162 14.65 14.81 2.21
C TYR A 162 14.78 13.97 3.48
N GLY A 163 14.88 12.65 3.33
CA GLY A 163 14.97 11.72 4.44
C GLY A 163 13.63 11.41 5.11
N LYS A 164 13.68 10.39 5.97
CA LYS A 164 12.53 9.84 6.71
C LYS A 164 11.78 10.89 7.52
N ASP A 165 12.49 11.72 8.28
CA ASP A 165 11.86 12.63 9.24
C ASP A 165 11.00 13.68 8.55
N LYS A 166 11.49 14.24 7.43
CA LYS A 166 10.78 15.25 6.66
C LYS A 166 9.59 14.66 5.91
N LEU A 167 9.73 13.46 5.34
CA LEU A 167 8.59 12.72 4.79
C LEU A 167 7.53 12.45 5.88
N PHE A 168 7.95 11.97 7.06
CA PHE A 168 7.04 11.64 8.14
C PHE A 168 6.32 12.87 8.70
N ASP A 169 6.94 14.05 8.68
CA ASP A 169 6.27 15.31 9.02
C ASP A 169 5.12 15.61 8.03
N PHE A 170 5.36 15.48 6.72
CA PHE A 170 4.32 15.60 5.71
C PHE A 170 3.18 14.58 5.92
N LEU A 171 3.52 13.30 6.11
CA LEU A 171 2.53 12.24 6.31
C LEU A 171 1.67 12.43 7.58
N LYS A 172 2.22 13.04 8.63
CA LYS A 172 1.45 13.43 9.81
C LYS A 172 0.51 14.59 9.52
N LYS A 173 1.01 15.63 8.85
CA LYS A 173 0.26 16.86 8.57
C LYS A 173 -0.86 16.67 7.55
N GLN A 174 -0.74 15.70 6.64
CA GLN A 174 -1.81 15.41 5.68
C GLN A 174 -3.07 14.80 6.32
N SER A 175 -2.97 14.27 7.55
CA SER A 175 -4.06 13.53 8.21
C SER A 175 -5.35 14.36 8.27
N GLY A 176 -6.43 13.82 7.72
CA GLY A 176 -7.75 14.45 7.77
C GLY A 176 -7.98 15.56 6.75
N ILE A 177 -6.98 15.93 5.94
CA ILE A 177 -7.15 16.86 4.81
C ILE A 177 -8.06 16.23 3.78
N LYS A 178 -9.03 17.01 3.29
CA LYS A 178 -10.01 16.56 2.28
C LYS A 178 -9.75 17.17 0.90
N GLU A 179 -9.24 18.39 0.87
CA GLU A 179 -9.13 19.17 -0.35
C GLU A 179 -7.68 19.24 -0.86
N MET A 180 -7.50 19.10 -2.17
CA MET A 180 -6.17 19.09 -2.79
C MET A 180 -5.41 20.40 -2.54
N GLU A 181 -6.08 21.55 -2.50
CA GLU A 181 -5.42 22.85 -2.26
C GLU A 181 -4.85 22.96 -0.83
N GLU A 182 -5.50 22.35 0.15
CA GLU A 182 -4.99 22.29 1.52
C GLU A 182 -3.78 21.34 1.58
N LEU A 183 -3.81 20.21 0.87
CA LEU A 183 -2.67 19.31 0.76
C LEU A 183 -1.47 20.00 0.10
N LYS A 184 -1.69 20.76 -0.99
CA LYS A 184 -0.65 21.56 -1.66
C LYS A 184 -0.02 22.55 -0.69
N THR A 185 -0.82 23.24 0.11
CA THR A 185 -0.33 24.17 1.14
C THR A 185 0.55 23.47 2.18
N VAL A 186 0.12 22.30 2.67
CA VAL A 186 0.91 21.50 3.61
C VAL A 186 2.19 20.99 2.97
N PHE A 187 2.13 20.52 1.74
CA PHE A 187 3.28 20.05 1.00
C PHE A 187 4.31 21.16 0.82
N GLU A 188 3.89 22.34 0.38
CA GLU A 188 4.76 23.51 0.23
C GLU A 188 5.39 23.93 1.56
N GLY A 189 4.60 23.96 2.64
CA GLY A 189 5.12 24.28 3.97
C GLY A 189 6.12 23.25 4.52
N VAL A 190 6.08 21.99 4.07
CA VAL A 190 7.05 20.97 4.49
C VAL A 190 8.26 20.96 3.56
N PHE A 191 8.07 20.89 2.24
CA PHE A 191 9.13 20.65 1.28
C PHE A 191 9.75 21.91 0.68
N ASP A 192 9.16 23.08 0.92
CA ASP A 192 9.52 24.35 0.29
C ASP A 192 9.46 24.27 -1.25
N ALA A 193 8.42 23.58 -1.73
CA ALA A 193 8.21 23.30 -3.14
C ALA A 193 6.72 23.09 -3.44
N LYS A 194 6.30 23.38 -4.67
CA LYS A 194 4.92 23.15 -5.09
C LYS A 194 4.67 21.66 -5.35
N LEU A 195 3.49 21.19 -4.95
CA LEU A 195 3.01 19.85 -5.29
C LEU A 195 2.52 19.83 -6.75
N GLU A 196 3.44 19.58 -7.67
CA GLU A 196 3.21 19.53 -9.12
C GLU A 196 4.18 18.53 -9.77
N TYR A 197 3.82 18.03 -10.96
CA TYR A 197 4.61 16.99 -11.65
C TYR A 197 6.07 17.41 -11.90
N SER A 198 6.29 18.66 -12.35
CA SER A 198 7.61 19.25 -12.61
C SER A 198 8.56 19.16 -11.42
N PHE A 199 8.04 19.31 -10.19
CA PHE A 199 8.86 19.18 -9.00
C PHE A 199 9.43 17.78 -8.86
N PHE A 200 8.61 16.73 -9.02
CA PHE A 200 9.07 15.34 -8.89
C PHE A 200 9.97 14.92 -10.04
N GLU A 201 9.70 15.39 -11.26
CA GLU A 201 10.58 15.18 -12.40
C GLU A 201 11.98 15.75 -12.15
N SER A 202 12.08 16.87 -11.44
CA SER A 202 13.37 17.46 -11.06
C SER A 202 14.16 16.63 -10.04
N LEU A 203 13.53 15.65 -9.37
CA LEU A 203 14.18 14.78 -8.39
C LEU A 203 14.74 13.47 -8.99
N ILE A 204 14.43 13.17 -10.26
CA ILE A 204 14.88 11.94 -10.94
C ILE A 204 16.39 11.99 -11.26
N HIS A 205 17.00 13.17 -11.20
CA HIS A 205 18.40 13.45 -11.56
C HIS A 205 19.25 13.85 -10.35
#